data_AF-A0A0M2M050-F1
#
_entry.id   AF-A0A0M2M050-F1
#
_cell.length_a   1.000
_cell.length_b   1.000
_cell.length_c   1.000
_cell.angle_alpha   90.00
_cell.angle_beta   90.00
_cell.angle_gamma   90.00
#
_symmetry.space_group_name_H-M   'P 1'
#
loop_
_entity.id
_entity.type
_entity.pdbx_description
1 polymer ?
#
loop_
_entity_poly.entity_id
_entity_poly.type
_entity_poly.pdbx_seq_one_letter_code
_entity_poly.pdbx_strand_id
1 'polypeptide(L)'
;MAAVRASPELVALGKDGRDQDRFTSRDMIATEARLERAGDELARQRMHGLPTSVVAEREFFAGSPGLVLSEEQQAAFEKVTGPEGLASVIG
;
A
#
# COMPACT_ATOMS: atom_id res chain seq x y z
N MET A 1 -32.69 12.78 1.25
CA MET A 1 -31.62 11.81 1.60
C MET A 1 -32.16 10.46 2.15
N ALA A 2 -33.46 10.27 2.40
CA ALA A 2 -33.99 9.00 2.93
C ALA A 2 -33.97 7.84 1.91
N ALA A 3 -34.21 8.11 0.63
CA ALA A 3 -34.23 7.08 -0.42
C ALA A 3 -32.88 6.35 -0.61
N VAL A 4 -31.77 7.05 -0.39
CA VAL A 4 -30.43 6.44 -0.47
C VAL A 4 -30.25 5.40 0.63
N ARG A 5 -30.70 5.68 1.87
CA ARG A 5 -30.60 4.80 3.04
C ARG A 5 -31.45 3.52 2.95
N ALA A 6 -32.47 3.50 2.09
CA ALA A 6 -33.35 2.35 1.89
C ALA A 6 -32.89 1.43 0.75
N SER A 7 -31.77 1.74 0.09
CA SER A 7 -31.24 0.93 -1.01
C SER A 7 -30.79 -0.46 -0.49
N PRO A 8 -31.19 -1.56 -1.14
CA PRO A 8 -30.73 -2.92 -0.76
C PRO A 8 -29.22 -3.13 -0.99
N GLU A 9 -28.60 -2.25 -1.78
CA GLU A 9 -27.16 -2.26 -2.05
C GLU A 9 -26.35 -1.60 -0.95
N LEU A 10 -26.98 -0.82 -0.07
CA LEU A 10 -26.30 -0.24 1.09
C LEU A 10 -26.23 -1.24 2.25
N VAL A 11 -25.08 -1.24 2.90
CA VAL A 11 -24.78 -2.01 4.10
C VAL A 11 -24.46 -1.03 5.22
N ALA A 12 -25.19 -1.13 6.33
CA ALA A 12 -24.95 -0.30 7.51
C ALA A 12 -23.69 -0.78 8.24
N LEU A 13 -22.80 0.16 8.58
CA LEU A 13 -21.55 -0.10 9.31
C LEU A 13 -21.64 0.29 10.80
N GLY A 14 -22.81 0.76 11.25
CA GLY A 14 -22.99 1.35 12.57
C GLY A 14 -22.80 2.87 12.55
N LYS A 15 -22.34 3.44 13.66
CA LYS A 15 -22.14 4.88 13.80
C LYS A 15 -20.66 5.25 13.87
N ASP A 16 -20.32 6.47 13.46
CA ASP A 16 -18.97 7.03 13.60
C ASP A 16 -18.72 7.60 15.01
N GLY A 17 -17.52 8.15 15.24
CA GLY A 17 -17.16 8.79 16.52
C GLY A 17 -17.94 10.08 16.82
N ARG A 18 -18.81 10.53 15.93
CA ARG A 18 -19.72 11.67 16.08
C ARG A 18 -21.19 11.23 16.12
N ASP A 19 -21.47 9.95 16.35
CA ASP A 19 -22.80 9.34 16.41
C ASP A 19 -23.60 9.42 15.09
N GLN A 20 -22.93 9.58 13.95
CA GLN A 20 -23.55 9.59 12.63
C GLN A 20 -23.56 8.21 11.99
N ASP A 21 -24.70 7.80 11.42
CA ASP A 21 -24.80 6.53 10.71
C ASP A 21 -23.83 6.45 9.53
N ARG A 22 -23.09 5.35 9.47
CA ARG A 22 -22.17 5.01 8.39
C ARG A 22 -22.76 3.90 7.53
N PHE A 23 -22.56 4.04 6.23
CA PHE A 23 -22.96 3.04 5.25
C PHE A 23 -21.81 2.81 4.27
N THR A 24 -21.82 1.64 3.65
CA THR A 24 -21.03 1.31 2.47
C THR A 24 -21.92 0.61 1.46
N SER A 25 -21.43 0.32 0.26
CA SER A 25 -22.14 -0.56 -0.69
C SER A 25 -21.60 -1.98 -0.64
N ARG A 26 -22.42 -2.95 -1.05
CA ARG A 26 -21.98 -4.34 -1.27
C ARG A 26 -20.78 -4.41 -2.24
N ASP A 27 -20.82 -3.60 -3.29
CA ASP A 27 -19.73 -3.50 -4.27
C ASP A 27 -18.44 -2.95 -3.67
N MET A 28 -18.53 -2.00 -2.74
CA MET A 28 -17.35 -1.46 -2.06
C MET A 28 -16.71 -2.51 -1.14
N ILE A 29 -17.51 -3.29 -0.41
CA ILE A 29 -17.01 -4.43 0.39
C ILE A 29 -16.31 -5.46 -0.52
N ALA A 30 -16.91 -5.78 -1.67
CA ALA A 30 -16.30 -6.70 -2.63
C ALA A 30 -14.99 -6.14 -3.20
N THR A 31 -14.91 -4.83 -3.40
CA THR A 31 -13.70 -4.13 -3.85
C THR A 31 -12.61 -4.18 -2.79
N GLU A 32 -12.93 -3.87 -1.53
CA GLU A 32 -11.99 -3.96 -0.39
C GLU A 32 -11.44 -5.38 -0.25
N ALA A 33 -12.29 -6.40 -0.31
CA ALA A 33 -11.85 -7.80 -0.22
C ALA A 33 -10.93 -8.21 -1.38
N ARG A 34 -11.13 -7.65 -2.59
CA ARG A 34 -10.23 -7.88 -3.73
C ARG A 34 -8.88 -7.18 -3.51
N LEU A 35 -8.90 -5.95 -3.01
CA LEU A 35 -7.69 -5.19 -2.71
C LEU A 35 -6.87 -5.84 -1.60
N GLU A 36 -7.52 -6.34 -0.54
CA GLU A 36 -6.87 -7.09 0.53
C GLU A 36 -6.13 -8.31 -0.02
N ARG A 37 -6.81 -9.16 -0.80
CA ARG A 37 -6.19 -10.35 -1.41
C ARG A 37 -5.02 -9.99 -2.33
N ALA A 38 -5.16 -8.96 -3.15
CA ALA A 38 -4.09 -8.50 -4.03
C ALA A 38 -2.88 -7.99 -3.23
N GLY A 39 -3.11 -7.22 -2.16
CA GLY A 39 -2.04 -6.76 -1.26
C GLY A 39 -1.30 -7.92 -0.59
N ASP A 40 -2.06 -8.91 -0.13
CA ASP A 40 -1.57 -10.16 0.44
C ASP A 40 -0.71 -10.98 -0.54
N GLU A 41 -1.16 -11.07 -1.80
CA GLU A 41 -0.42 -11.74 -2.87
C GLU A 41 0.89 -11.01 -3.20
N LEU A 42 0.85 -9.68 -3.34
CA LEU A 42 2.04 -8.85 -3.56
C LEU A 42 3.03 -8.98 -2.39
N ALA A 43 2.56 -8.95 -1.15
CA ALA A 43 3.41 -9.10 0.03
C ALA A 43 4.06 -10.50 0.13
N ARG A 44 3.39 -11.55 -0.32
CA ARG A 44 3.91 -12.93 -0.35
C ARG A 44 4.91 -13.17 -1.49
N GLN A 45 4.82 -12.43 -2.59
CA GLN A 45 5.72 -12.57 -3.73
C GLN A 45 7.12 -12.00 -3.40
N ARG A 46 8.08 -12.88 -3.07
CA ARG A 46 9.48 -12.51 -2.76
C ARG A 46 10.41 -12.43 -3.98
N MET A 47 9.86 -12.52 -5.20
CA MET A 47 10.63 -12.82 -6.41
C MET A 47 10.95 -11.59 -7.29
N HIS A 48 10.78 -10.37 -6.77
CA HIS A 48 11.11 -9.13 -7.48
C HIS A 48 12.32 -8.39 -6.91
N GLY A 49 13.03 -9.00 -5.97
CA GLY A 49 14.35 -8.51 -5.56
C GLY A 49 15.18 -8.29 -6.81
N LEU A 50 15.68 -7.06 -6.98
CA LEU A 50 16.50 -6.66 -8.11
C LEU A 50 17.54 -7.76 -8.41
N PRO A 51 17.85 -8.04 -9.69
CA PRO A 51 18.91 -9.00 -10.02
C PRO A 51 20.15 -8.67 -9.20
N THR A 52 20.88 -9.68 -8.74
CA THR A 52 22.02 -9.51 -7.82
C THR A 52 23.04 -8.49 -8.34
N SER A 53 23.15 -8.35 -9.67
CA SER A 53 23.94 -7.31 -10.34
C SER A 53 23.48 -5.88 -10.04
N VAL A 54 22.17 -5.63 -10.06
CA VAL A 54 21.60 -4.32 -9.74
C VAL A 54 21.65 -4.08 -8.23
N VAL A 55 21.60 -5.14 -7.41
CA VAL A 55 21.82 -5.01 -5.96
C VAL A 55 23.24 -4.53 -5.64
N ALA A 56 24.25 -5.02 -6.35
CA ALA A 56 25.63 -4.52 -6.23
C ALA A 56 25.77 -3.05 -6.70
N GLU A 57 24.99 -2.63 -7.70
CA GLU A 57 24.95 -1.22 -8.13
C GLU A 57 24.23 -0.30 -7.13
N ARG A 58 23.32 -0.81 -6.27
CA ARG A 58 22.66 -0.01 -5.21
C ARG A 58 23.65 0.61 -4.24
N GLU A 59 24.66 -0.15 -3.82
CA GLU A 59 25.75 0.35 -2.97
C GLU A 59 26.53 1.47 -3.67
N PHE A 60 26.62 1.41 -5.01
CA PHE A 60 27.31 2.42 -5.81
C PHE A 60 26.47 3.69 -6.00
N PHE A 61 25.14 3.60 -6.15
CA PHE A 61 24.27 4.76 -6.36
C PHE A 61 23.93 5.53 -5.07
N ALA A 62 23.78 4.83 -3.93
CA ALA A 62 23.56 5.45 -2.63
C ALA A 62 24.74 6.32 -2.13
N GLY A 63 25.90 6.20 -2.79
CA GLY A 63 27.08 7.04 -2.56
C GLY A 63 27.74 7.53 -3.86
N SER A 64 27.01 7.57 -4.97
CA SER A 64 27.58 8.02 -6.25
C SER A 64 28.04 9.48 -6.16
N PRO A 65 29.19 9.85 -6.77
CA PRO A 65 29.70 11.22 -6.70
C PRO A 65 28.74 12.16 -7.47
N GLY A 66 27.76 12.71 -6.75
CA GLY A 66 26.72 13.60 -7.28
C GLY A 66 25.37 13.52 -6.59
N LEU A 67 25.07 12.45 -5.84
CA LEU A 67 23.79 12.27 -5.13
C LEU A 67 24.06 11.85 -3.67
N VAL A 68 23.78 12.76 -2.73
CA VAL A 68 23.86 12.49 -1.29
C VAL A 68 22.43 12.42 -0.76
N LEU A 69 22.02 11.24 -0.31
CA LEU A 69 20.69 11.02 0.27
C LEU A 69 20.69 11.38 1.77
N SER A 70 19.55 11.84 2.30
CA SER A 70 19.33 11.89 3.75
C SER A 70 19.18 10.48 4.33
N GLU A 71 19.26 10.35 5.65
CA GLU A 71 19.05 9.06 6.33
C GLU A 71 17.67 8.45 6.00
N GLU A 72 16.62 9.27 5.96
CA GLU A 72 15.26 8.84 5.62
C GLU A 72 15.16 8.41 4.16
N GLN A 73 15.82 9.12 3.25
CA GLN A 73 15.85 8.78 1.84
C GLN A 73 16.63 7.49 1.59
N GLN A 74 17.70 7.26 2.32
CA GLN A 74 18.45 6.01 2.26
C GLN A 74 17.63 4.83 2.79
N ALA A 75 16.95 4.99 3.92
CA ALA A 75 16.04 3.98 4.45
C ALA A 75 14.88 3.67 3.49
N ALA A 76 14.31 4.70 2.86
CA ALA A 76 13.29 4.53 1.82
C ALA A 76 13.82 3.76 0.61
N PHE A 77 15.02 4.11 0.14
CA PHE A 77 15.68 3.43 -0.97
C PHE A 77 15.92 1.95 -0.65
N GLU A 78 16.51 1.65 0.51
CA GLU A 78 16.70 0.28 0.99
C GLU A 78 15.38 -0.49 1.06
N LYS A 79 14.31 0.14 1.54
CA LYS A 79 12.98 -0.47 1.68
C LYS A 79 12.34 -0.84 0.34
N VAL A 80 12.40 0.03 -0.67
CA VAL A 80 11.75 -0.23 -1.98
C VAL A 80 12.54 -1.20 -2.85
N THR A 81 13.84 -1.33 -2.60
CA THR A 81 14.71 -2.24 -3.37
C THR A 81 15.00 -3.54 -2.62
N GLY A 82 14.47 -3.71 -1.40
CA GLY A 82 14.56 -4.92 -0.58
C GLY A 82 13.86 -6.16 -1.20
N PRO A 83 13.96 -7.32 -0.55
CA PRO A 83 13.35 -8.57 -1.02
C PRO A 83 11.82 -8.62 -0.86
N GLU A 84 11.21 -7.65 -0.17
CA GLU A 84 9.77 -7.57 0.00
C GLU A 84 9.05 -7.27 -1.33
N GLY A 85 7.95 -7.98 -1.60
CA GLY A 85 7.17 -7.78 -2.83
C GLY A 85 6.28 -6.55 -2.84
N LEU A 86 6.14 -5.86 -1.70
CA LEU A 86 5.39 -4.62 -1.57
C LEU A 86 6.06 -3.70 -0.55
N ALA A 87 6.29 -2.45 -0.94
CA ALA A 87 6.83 -1.39 -0.10
C ALA A 87 6.03 -0.10 -0.30
N SER A 88 5.94 0.73 0.75
CA SER A 88 5.34 2.06 0.70
C SER A 88 6.28 3.06 1.36
N VAL A 89 6.51 4.19 0.70
CA VAL A 89 7.28 5.32 1.21
C VAL A 89 6.35 6.52 1.20
N ILE A 90 6.29 7.23 2.32
CA ILE A 90 5.48 8.43 2.50
C ILE A 90 6.46 9.58 2.77
N GLY A 91 6.27 10.70 2.08
CA GLY A 91 7.08 11.91 2.21
C GLY A 91 6.22 13.15 2.39
#